data_AF-A0A935YR57-F1
#
_entry.id   AF-A0A935YR57-F1
#
_cell.length_a   1.000
_cell.length_b   1.000
_cell.length_c   1.000
_cell.angle_alpha   90.00
_cell.angle_beta   90.00
_cell.angle_gamma   90.00
#
_symmetry.space_group_name_H-M   'P 1'
#
loop_
_entity.id
_entity.type
_entity.pdbx_description
1 polymer ?
#
loop_
_entity_poly.entity_id
_entity_poly.type
_entity_poly.pdbx_seq_one_letter_code
_entity_poly.pdbx_strand_id
1 'polypeptide(L)'
;MIVNGQNAQLRGHEAYWSWRLTWNPFAIYQPASSAVGMYQLTDAAFADAQHYCIRQHTVVEESCRFSGFYSRIFPSHAIELTAVLLDRNVTAILAGKRDGRASPQQVQDLAAVIHLCGSGPARAFAHRGFRLMAGERCGDQVVAKYLADVNAMKRRFLRLAAIQGSPAQEVTRK
;
A
#
# COMPACT_ATOMS: atom_id res chain seq x y z
N MET A 1 9.72 -31.23 21.72
CA MET A 1 10.41 -30.83 22.97
C MET A 1 11.32 -29.66 22.64
N ILE A 2 10.86 -28.46 22.97
CA ILE A 2 11.45 -27.57 23.99
C ILE A 2 12.87 -27.10 23.62
N VAL A 3 12.95 -25.88 23.12
CA VAL A 3 13.94 -24.93 23.63
C VAL A 3 13.16 -23.78 24.22
N ASN A 4 13.06 -23.79 25.56
CA ASN A 4 12.68 -22.64 26.37
C ASN A 4 13.80 -21.60 26.28
N GLY A 5 13.43 -20.37 25.97
CA GLY A 5 14.30 -19.20 26.07
C GLY A 5 13.44 -18.02 26.48
N GLN A 6 13.04 -17.99 27.75
CA GLN A 6 12.57 -16.76 28.38
C GLN A 6 13.70 -15.73 28.28
N ASN A 7 13.46 -14.63 27.59
CA ASN A 7 14.16 -13.38 27.87
C ASN A 7 13.19 -12.22 27.70
N ALA A 8 12.75 -11.76 28.87
CA ALA A 8 12.54 -10.39 29.27
C ALA A 8 12.26 -9.37 28.16
N GLN A 9 11.01 -8.94 28.19
CA GLN A 9 10.54 -7.63 27.78
C GLN A 9 11.51 -6.51 28.17
N LEU A 10 12.10 -5.87 27.16
CA LEU A 10 12.67 -4.52 27.25
C LEU A 10 12.04 -3.67 26.15
N ARG A 11 11.38 -2.58 26.57
CA ARG A 11 10.90 -1.52 25.69
C ARG A 11 12.11 -0.88 25.00
N GLY A 12 12.16 -0.94 23.67
CA GLY A 12 13.20 -0.28 22.88
C GLY A 12 12.93 -0.45 21.39
N HIS A 13 12.80 0.68 20.69
CA HIS A 13 12.50 0.77 19.26
C HIS A 13 13.71 0.35 18.41
N GLU A 14 13.85 -0.94 18.11
CA GLU A 14 14.84 -1.40 17.14
C GLU A 14 14.16 -2.34 16.13
N ALA A 15 14.27 -2.00 14.85
CA ALA A 15 13.85 -2.87 13.76
C ALA A 15 14.71 -4.14 13.83
N TYR A 16 14.13 -5.21 14.36
CA TYR A 16 14.81 -6.49 14.52
C TYR A 16 15.12 -7.06 13.13
N TRP A 17 16.40 -7.02 12.76
CA TRP A 17 16.90 -7.68 11.57
C TRP A 17 17.01 -9.18 11.84
N SER A 18 16.11 -9.98 11.26
CA SER A 18 16.20 -11.43 11.31
C SER A 18 17.06 -11.93 10.15
N TRP A 19 18.28 -12.37 10.42
CA TRP A 19 19.12 -13.05 9.44
C TRP A 19 18.48 -14.39 9.06
N ARG A 20 18.14 -14.57 7.78
CA ARG A 20 17.63 -15.83 7.23
C ARG A 20 18.58 -16.33 6.15
N LEU A 21 19.14 -17.53 6.33
CA LEU A 21 19.93 -18.18 5.29
C LEU A 21 18.97 -18.65 4.19
N THR A 22 19.04 -18.02 3.02
CA THR A 22 18.11 -18.26 1.91
C THR A 22 18.87 -18.17 0.59
N TRP A 23 18.54 -19.07 -0.34
CA TRP A 23 19.11 -19.10 -1.68
C TRP A 23 18.49 -18.05 -2.62
N ASN A 24 17.51 -17.27 -2.13
CA ASN A 24 16.92 -16.14 -2.85
C ASN A 24 17.72 -14.86 -2.55
N PRO A 25 18.44 -14.27 -3.52
CA PRO A 25 19.33 -13.13 -3.29
C PRO A 25 18.61 -11.87 -2.78
N PHE A 26 17.28 -11.78 -2.95
CA PHE A 26 16.48 -10.62 -2.51
C PHE A 26 15.90 -10.77 -1.11
N ALA A 27 15.85 -11.98 -0.57
CA ALA A 27 15.34 -12.23 0.78
C ALA A 27 16.34 -11.82 1.89
N ILE A 28 17.59 -11.49 1.51
CA ILE A 28 18.60 -10.93 2.41
C ILE A 28 18.23 -9.53 2.93
N TYR A 29 17.47 -8.75 2.14
CA TYR A 29 17.05 -7.39 2.51
C TYR A 29 15.64 -7.31 3.09
N GLN A 30 15.04 -8.46 3.38
CA GLN A 30 13.65 -8.54 3.78
C GLN A 30 13.54 -8.43 5.32
N PRO A 31 12.87 -7.40 5.85
CA PRO A 31 12.56 -7.33 7.28
C PRO A 31 11.64 -8.51 7.66
N ALA A 32 11.53 -8.82 8.94
CA ALA A 32 10.68 -9.92 9.41
C ALA A 32 9.20 -9.79 9.00
N SER A 33 8.75 -8.58 8.63
CA SER A 33 7.43 -8.29 8.07
C SER A 33 7.25 -8.69 6.60
N SER A 34 8.28 -9.22 5.94
CA SER A 34 8.32 -9.58 4.51
C SER A 34 8.21 -8.41 3.51
N ALA A 35 8.10 -7.18 4.00
CA ALA A 35 7.86 -5.99 3.19
C ALA A 35 9.11 -5.55 2.41
N VAL A 36 9.02 -5.51 1.08
CA VAL A 36 10.15 -5.13 0.21
C VAL A 36 9.73 -4.15 -0.88
N GLY A 37 10.71 -3.40 -1.41
CA GLY A 37 10.52 -2.46 -2.52
C GLY A 37 9.94 -1.10 -2.12
N MET A 38 9.72 -0.25 -3.12
CA MET A 38 9.32 1.15 -2.95
C MET A 38 7.99 1.32 -2.19
N TYR A 39 7.08 0.34 -2.30
CA TYR A 39 5.77 0.35 -1.67
C TYR A 39 5.61 -0.68 -0.55
N GLN A 40 6.73 -1.24 -0.04
CA GLN A 40 6.71 -2.12 1.12
C GLN A 40 5.72 -3.31 0.98
N LEU A 41 5.66 -3.93 -0.21
CA LEU A 41 4.74 -5.06 -0.44
C LEU A 41 5.24 -6.32 0.29
N THR A 42 4.36 -6.90 1.10
CA THR A 42 4.58 -8.19 1.77
C THR A 42 4.44 -9.36 0.79
N ASP A 43 4.89 -10.56 1.20
CA ASP A 43 4.76 -11.76 0.37
C ASP A 43 3.31 -12.13 0.09
N ALA A 44 2.44 -12.01 1.10
CA ALA A 44 1.00 -12.24 0.95
C ALA A 44 0.38 -11.22 -0.02
N ALA A 45 0.67 -9.93 0.16
CA ALA A 45 0.12 -8.87 -0.71
C ALA A 45 0.55 -9.03 -2.17
N PHE A 46 1.75 -9.55 -2.40
CA PHE A 46 2.22 -9.85 -3.75
C PHE A 46 1.54 -11.06 -4.36
N ALA A 47 1.42 -12.16 -3.61
CA ALA A 47 0.70 -13.34 -4.06
C ALA A 47 -0.76 -13.01 -4.44
N ASP A 48 -1.40 -12.11 -3.68
CA ASP A 48 -2.75 -11.66 -3.96
C ASP A 48 -2.86 -10.76 -5.21
N ALA A 49 -1.82 -9.99 -5.53
CA ALA A 49 -1.83 -8.99 -6.60
C ALA A 49 -1.26 -9.50 -7.94
N GLN A 50 -0.30 -10.42 -7.93
CA GLN A 50 0.46 -10.85 -9.12
C GLN A 50 -0.40 -11.48 -10.23
N HIS A 51 -1.59 -11.98 -9.88
CA HIS A 51 -2.53 -12.62 -10.81
C HIS A 51 -3.41 -11.63 -11.57
N TYR A 52 -3.33 -10.34 -11.24
CA TYR A 52 -4.14 -9.29 -11.82
C TYR A 52 -3.26 -8.30 -12.58
N CYS A 53 -3.86 -7.62 -13.55
CA CYS A 53 -3.22 -6.53 -14.28
C CYS A 53 -4.21 -5.41 -14.54
N ILE A 54 -3.67 -4.21 -14.83
CA ILE A 54 -4.50 -3.04 -15.14
C ILE A 54 -4.68 -2.94 -16.66
N ARG A 55 -5.92 -3.02 -17.11
CA ARG A 55 -6.31 -2.87 -18.52
C ARG A 55 -7.38 -1.81 -18.65
N GLN A 56 -7.15 -0.83 -19.52
CA GLN A 56 -8.05 0.33 -19.68
C GLN A 56 -8.50 0.96 -18.34
N HIS A 57 -7.59 1.12 -17.37
CA HIS A 57 -7.85 1.63 -16.01
C HIS A 57 -8.77 0.76 -15.14
N THR A 58 -8.93 -0.52 -15.48
CA THR A 58 -9.69 -1.50 -14.70
C THR A 58 -8.79 -2.66 -14.30
N VAL A 59 -8.99 -3.19 -13.10
CA VAL A 59 -8.26 -4.36 -12.61
C VAL A 59 -8.96 -5.62 -13.14
N VAL A 60 -8.23 -6.45 -13.87
CA VAL A 60 -8.72 -7.70 -14.45
C VAL A 60 -7.79 -8.86 -14.08
N GLU A 61 -8.36 -10.06 -13.93
CA GLU A 61 -7.60 -11.30 -13.69
C GLU A 61 -7.24 -12.00 -15.01
N GLU A 62 -8.16 -11.96 -15.97
CA GLU A 62 -8.01 -12.68 -17.23
C GLU A 62 -7.13 -11.94 -18.24
N SER A 63 -6.42 -12.68 -19.08
CA SER A 63 -5.61 -12.18 -20.22
C SER A 63 -4.37 -11.33 -19.86
N CYS A 64 -3.91 -11.38 -18.61
CA CYS A 64 -2.64 -10.79 -18.20
C CYS A 64 -1.47 -11.59 -18.77
N ARG A 65 -1.01 -11.21 -19.97
CA ARG A 65 -0.03 -11.95 -20.79
C ARG A 65 1.32 -12.24 -20.09
N PHE A 66 1.58 -11.65 -18.91
CA PHE A 66 2.88 -11.73 -18.21
C PHE A 66 2.79 -11.77 -16.67
N SER A 67 1.70 -12.29 -16.07
CA SER A 67 1.54 -12.35 -14.60
C SER A 67 2.72 -13.03 -13.86
N GLY A 68 3.45 -13.94 -14.51
CA GLY A 68 4.63 -14.61 -13.96
C GLY A 68 5.92 -13.77 -13.88
N PHE A 69 5.97 -12.54 -14.40
CA PHE A 69 7.18 -11.70 -14.39
C PHE A 69 7.06 -10.45 -13.50
N TYR A 70 5.98 -10.32 -12.72
CA TYR A 70 5.88 -9.24 -11.75
C TYR A 70 6.96 -9.35 -10.68
N SER A 71 7.56 -8.20 -10.35
CA SER A 71 8.59 -8.10 -9.31
C SER A 71 8.33 -6.86 -8.50
N ARG A 72 8.37 -6.99 -7.17
CA ARG A 72 8.16 -5.87 -6.24
C ARG A 72 9.34 -4.88 -6.21
N ILE A 73 10.44 -5.25 -6.86
CA ILE A 73 11.69 -4.47 -6.88
C ILE A 73 11.68 -3.48 -8.03
N PHE A 74 11.16 -3.89 -9.20
CA PHE A 74 11.09 -3.01 -10.36
C PHE A 74 10.01 -1.93 -10.13
N PRO A 75 10.34 -0.63 -10.27
CA PRO A 75 9.41 0.45 -9.92
C PRO A 75 8.07 0.39 -10.67
N SER A 76 8.09 0.11 -11.98
CA SER A 76 6.86 0.00 -12.79
C SER A 76 5.94 -1.11 -12.28
N HIS A 77 6.49 -2.29 -12.02
CA HIS A 77 5.77 -3.44 -11.50
C HIS A 77 5.24 -3.17 -10.08
N ALA A 78 6.06 -2.55 -9.22
CA ALA A 78 5.67 -2.20 -7.86
C ALA A 78 4.49 -1.22 -7.84
N ILE A 79 4.47 -0.22 -8.73
CA ILE A 79 3.34 0.72 -8.87
C ILE A 79 2.07 -0.04 -9.26
N GLU A 80 2.14 -0.89 -10.29
CA GLU A 80 0.98 -1.64 -10.77
C GLU A 80 0.42 -2.59 -9.72
N LEU A 81 1.28 -3.41 -9.09
CA LEU A 81 0.91 -4.33 -8.02
C LEU A 81 0.24 -3.61 -6.85
N THR A 82 0.77 -2.45 -6.46
CA THR A 82 0.19 -1.64 -5.37
C THR A 82 -1.18 -1.11 -5.78
N ALA A 83 -1.33 -0.61 -7.00
CA ALA A 83 -2.60 -0.09 -7.50
C ALA A 83 -3.67 -1.18 -7.55
N VAL A 84 -3.33 -2.37 -8.05
CA VAL A 84 -4.19 -3.57 -8.02
C VAL A 84 -4.61 -3.91 -6.60
N LEU A 85 -3.65 -4.04 -5.67
CA LEU A 85 -3.92 -4.40 -4.29
C LEU A 85 -4.91 -3.43 -3.63
N LEU A 86 -4.69 -2.12 -3.82
CA LEU A 86 -5.53 -1.09 -3.24
C LEU A 86 -6.93 -1.09 -3.86
N ASP A 87 -7.03 -1.15 -5.18
CA ASP A 87 -8.31 -1.15 -5.90
C ASP A 87 -9.20 -2.33 -5.47
N ARG A 88 -8.64 -3.53 -5.42
CA ARG A 88 -9.39 -4.74 -5.03
C ARG A 88 -9.88 -4.68 -3.59
N ASN A 89 -9.02 -4.26 -2.67
CA ASN A 89 -9.39 -4.15 -1.26
C ASN A 89 -10.41 -3.04 -1.00
N VAL A 90 -10.27 -1.88 -1.65
CA VAL A 90 -11.25 -0.79 -1.59
C VAL A 90 -12.60 -1.27 -2.11
N THR A 91 -12.62 -1.89 -3.30
CA THR A 91 -13.84 -2.40 -3.92
C THR A 91 -14.52 -3.44 -3.04
N ALA A 92 -13.76 -4.40 -2.49
CA ALA A 92 -14.29 -5.43 -1.60
C ALA A 92 -14.88 -4.83 -0.30
N ILE A 93 -14.22 -3.85 0.30
CA ILE A 93 -14.71 -3.19 1.53
C ILE A 93 -15.96 -2.36 1.25
N LEU A 94 -15.97 -1.60 0.16
CA LEU A 94 -17.11 -0.74 -0.20
C LEU A 94 -18.33 -1.55 -0.66
N ALA A 95 -18.13 -2.69 -1.33
CA ALA A 95 -19.22 -3.60 -1.70
C ALA A 95 -19.96 -4.18 -0.47
N GLY A 96 -19.26 -4.35 0.65
CA GLY A 96 -19.85 -4.80 1.92
C GLY A 96 -20.52 -3.70 2.73
N LYS A 97 -20.41 -2.42 2.32
CA LYS A 97 -20.96 -1.28 3.06
C LYS A 97 -22.41 -1.03 2.63
N ARG A 98 -23.33 -1.06 3.60
CA ARG A 98 -24.77 -0.83 3.38
C ARG A 98 -25.16 0.65 3.28
N ASP A 99 -24.32 1.54 3.80
CA ASP A 99 -24.61 2.97 3.88
C ASP A 99 -24.01 3.74 2.71
N GLY A 100 -24.56 4.93 2.42
CA GLY A 100 -24.34 5.77 1.24
C GLY A 100 -22.94 5.83 0.59
N ARG A 101 -22.95 6.21 -0.70
CA ARG A 101 -21.78 6.22 -1.59
C ARG A 101 -20.62 7.02 -0.99
N ALA A 102 -19.44 6.41 -0.96
CA ALA A 102 -18.22 7.07 -0.50
C ALA A 102 -17.81 8.19 -1.46
N SER A 103 -17.35 9.32 -0.91
CA SER A 103 -16.78 10.40 -1.71
C SER A 103 -15.42 9.99 -2.28
N PRO A 104 -14.93 10.62 -3.36
CA PRO A 104 -13.61 10.31 -3.91
C PRO A 104 -12.47 10.44 -2.89
N GLN A 105 -12.58 11.42 -1.98
CA GLN A 105 -11.62 11.59 -0.89
C GLN A 105 -11.67 10.43 0.11
N GLN A 106 -12.88 9.98 0.49
CA GLN A 106 -13.06 8.83 1.39
C GLN A 106 -12.52 7.53 0.79
N VAL A 107 -12.69 7.34 -0.52
CA VAL A 107 -12.11 6.20 -1.26
C VAL A 107 -10.58 6.22 -1.17
N GLN A 108 -9.95 7.38 -1.37
CA GLN A 108 -8.50 7.54 -1.30
C GLN A 108 -7.96 7.39 0.13
N ASP A 109 -8.66 7.93 1.12
CA ASP A 109 -8.29 7.76 2.53
C ASP A 109 -8.43 6.30 2.95
N LEU A 110 -9.46 5.59 2.48
CA LEU A 110 -9.61 4.15 2.69
C LEU A 110 -8.42 3.38 2.09
N ALA A 111 -8.00 3.70 0.86
CA ALA A 111 -6.83 3.10 0.24
C ALA A 111 -5.56 3.33 1.08
N ALA A 112 -5.36 4.54 1.61
CA ALA A 112 -4.23 4.85 2.46
C ALA A 112 -4.27 4.08 3.81
N VAL A 113 -5.46 3.91 4.41
CA VAL A 113 -5.61 3.07 5.61
C VAL A 113 -5.34 1.60 5.30
N ILE A 114 -5.80 1.08 4.15
CA ILE A 114 -5.49 -0.29 3.72
C ILE A 114 -3.99 -0.49 3.59
N HIS A 115 -3.29 0.47 2.97
CA HIS A 115 -1.84 0.40 2.79
C HIS A 115 -1.10 0.36 4.14
N LEU A 116 -1.53 1.18 5.11
CA LEU A 116 -0.86 1.28 6.41
C LEU A 116 -1.21 0.11 7.35
N CYS A 117 -2.49 -0.26 7.39
CA CYS A 117 -3.07 -1.08 8.47
C CYS A 117 -3.58 -2.44 7.99
N GLY A 118 -3.68 -2.65 6.68
CA GLY A 118 -4.36 -3.81 6.09
C GLY A 118 -5.89 -3.68 6.05
N SER A 119 -6.53 -4.70 5.49
CA SER A 119 -7.96 -4.71 5.15
C SER A 119 -8.91 -4.73 6.36
N GLY A 120 -8.51 -5.36 7.47
CA GLY A 120 -9.32 -5.48 8.69
C GLY A 120 -9.62 -4.11 9.34
N PRO A 121 -8.59 -3.37 9.80
CA PRO A 121 -8.78 -2.02 10.35
C PRO A 121 -9.42 -1.05 9.34
N ALA A 122 -9.07 -1.16 8.06
CA ALA A 122 -9.69 -0.37 6.99
C ALA A 122 -11.20 -0.61 6.85
N ARG A 123 -11.64 -1.87 6.97
CA ARG A 123 -13.07 -2.22 6.98
C ARG A 123 -13.79 -1.59 8.17
N ALA A 124 -13.20 -1.66 9.36
CA ALA A 124 -13.75 -1.02 10.54
C ALA A 124 -13.84 0.52 10.38
N PHE A 125 -12.82 1.14 9.80
CA PHE A 125 -12.82 2.57 9.45
C PHE A 125 -13.97 2.93 8.48
N ALA A 126 -14.19 2.13 7.42
CA ALA A 126 -15.29 2.35 6.48
C ALA A 126 -16.68 2.19 7.14
N HIS A 127 -16.85 1.20 8.01
CA HIS A 127 -18.11 0.99 8.76
C HIS A 127 -18.42 2.11 9.75
N ARG A 128 -17.39 2.79 10.29
CA ARG A 128 -17.57 3.98 11.13
C ARG A 128 -17.87 5.26 10.33
N GLY A 129 -18.18 5.14 9.05
CA GLY A 129 -18.43 6.28 8.16
C GLY A 129 -17.17 7.08 7.88
N PHE A 130 -16.01 6.42 7.76
CA PHE A 130 -14.71 7.05 7.50
C PHE A 130 -14.24 7.98 8.62
N ARG A 131 -14.58 7.64 9.88
CA ARG A 131 -14.13 8.35 11.08
C ARG A 131 -13.01 7.58 11.75
N LEU A 132 -11.88 8.27 11.95
CA LEU A 132 -10.75 7.77 12.73
C LEU A 132 -11.07 7.81 14.23
N MET A 133 -10.54 6.87 14.98
CA MET A 133 -10.56 6.93 16.43
C MET A 133 -9.42 7.82 16.94
N ALA A 134 -9.64 8.50 18.06
CA ALA A 134 -8.59 9.30 18.69
C ALA A 134 -7.41 8.38 19.07
N GLY A 135 -6.22 8.69 18.55
CA GLY A 135 -5.02 7.88 18.79
C GLY A 135 -5.04 6.51 18.13
N GLU A 136 -5.84 6.28 17.06
CA GLU A 136 -5.80 5.04 16.29
C GLU A 136 -4.38 4.79 15.74
N ARG A 137 -3.87 3.57 15.96
CA ARG A 137 -2.49 3.18 15.61
C ARG A 137 -2.47 1.87 14.83
N CYS A 138 -1.52 1.80 13.90
CA CYS A 138 -1.19 0.59 13.16
C CYS A 138 0.31 0.36 13.30
N GLY A 139 0.67 -0.58 14.17
CA GLY A 139 2.04 -0.67 14.70
C GLY A 139 2.42 0.62 15.42
N ASP A 140 3.56 1.19 15.04
CA ASP A 140 4.07 2.44 15.61
C ASP A 140 3.53 3.71 14.95
N GLN A 141 2.73 3.58 13.89
CA GLN A 141 2.21 4.70 13.12
C GLN A 141 0.86 5.15 13.65
N VAL A 142 0.71 6.46 13.89
CA VAL A 142 -0.58 7.09 14.18
C VAL A 142 -1.32 7.30 12.86
N VAL A 143 -2.49 6.69 12.71
CA VAL A 143 -3.23 6.67 11.44
C VAL A 143 -3.59 8.08 10.98
N ALA A 144 -4.03 8.94 11.91
CA ALA A 144 -4.38 10.33 11.60
C ALA A 144 -3.19 11.13 11.04
N LYS A 145 -1.98 10.94 11.62
CA LYS A 145 -0.77 11.58 11.13
C LYS A 145 -0.40 11.08 9.72
N TYR A 146 -0.41 9.76 9.54
CA TYR A 146 -0.11 9.16 8.24
C TYR A 146 -1.05 9.65 7.13
N LEU A 147 -2.37 9.68 7.39
CA LEU A 147 -3.35 10.20 6.43
C LEU A 147 -3.16 11.69 6.12
N ALA A 148 -2.79 12.49 7.11
CA ALA A 148 -2.47 13.91 6.88
C ALA A 148 -1.25 14.06 5.97
N ASP A 149 -0.19 13.28 6.19
CA ASP A 149 1.04 13.28 5.40
C ASP A 149 0.76 12.84 3.94
N VAL A 150 0.00 11.75 3.74
CA VAL A 150 -0.42 11.27 2.40
C VAL A 150 -1.26 12.33 1.68
N ASN A 151 -2.24 12.94 2.35
CA ASN A 151 -3.08 13.96 1.73
C ASN A 151 -2.29 15.24 1.40
N ALA A 152 -1.29 15.61 2.21
CA ALA A 152 -0.38 16.70 1.89
C ALA A 152 0.45 16.41 0.64
N MET A 153 1.00 15.19 0.52
CA MET A 153 1.72 14.75 -0.68
C MET A 153 0.82 14.75 -1.92
N LYS A 154 -0.41 14.23 -1.81
CA LYS A 154 -1.39 14.26 -2.91
C LYS A 154 -1.63 15.68 -3.43
N ARG A 155 -1.87 16.65 -2.53
CA ARG A 155 -2.01 18.06 -2.91
C ARG A 155 -0.77 18.63 -3.58
N ARG A 156 0.43 18.17 -3.21
CA ARG A 156 1.68 18.57 -3.87
C ARG A 156 1.77 18.00 -5.29
N PHE A 157 1.48 16.72 -5.49
CA PHE A 157 1.49 16.11 -6.82
C PHE A 157 0.44 16.70 -7.76
N LEU A 158 -0.77 16.99 -7.26
CA LEU A 158 -1.80 17.68 -8.05
C LEU A 158 -1.34 19.07 -8.52
N ARG A 159 -0.64 19.82 -7.66
CA ARG A 159 -0.04 21.11 -8.06
C ARG A 159 1.05 20.94 -9.12
N LEU A 160 1.93 19.96 -8.95
CA LEU A 160 2.98 19.67 -9.93
C LEU A 160 2.40 19.27 -11.29
N ALA A 161 1.37 18.42 -11.30
CA ALA A 161 0.68 18.01 -12.53
C ALA A 161 0.00 19.20 -13.23
N ALA A 162 -0.60 20.13 -12.47
CA ALA A 162 -1.20 21.34 -13.04
C ALA A 162 -0.15 22.27 -13.68
N ILE A 163 1.06 22.33 -13.11
CA ILE A 163 2.18 23.09 -13.69
C ILE A 163 2.70 22.40 -14.96
N GLN A 164 2.86 21.08 -14.94
CA GLN A 164 3.34 20.32 -16.10
C GLN A 164 2.33 20.25 -17.24
N GLY A 165 1.03 20.38 -16.94
CA GLY A 165 -0.06 20.47 -17.92
C GLY A 165 -0.31 21.88 -18.47
N SER A 166 0.41 22.90 -18.02
CA SER A 166 0.34 24.24 -18.60
C SER A 166 1.23 24.34 -19.85
N PRO A 167 0.78 24.95 -20.96
CA PRO A 167 1.60 25.15 -22.14
C PRO A 167 2.65 26.23 -21.85
N ALA A 168 3.75 25.84 -21.24
CA ALA A 168 4.93 26.65 -21.08
C ALA A 168 6.14 25.84 -21.52
N GLN A 169 6.30 25.71 -22.84
CA GLN A 169 7.56 25.91 -23.57
C GLN A 169 7.39 25.50 -25.05
N GLU A 170 6.78 26.40 -25.82
CA GLU A 170 7.19 26.63 -27.20
C GLU A 170 8.60 27.23 -27.15
N VAL A 171 9.61 26.38 -26.92
CA VAL A 171 11.00 26.76 -27.16
C VAL A 171 11.22 26.55 -28.65
N THR A 172 11.11 27.65 -29.36
CA THR A 172 11.57 27.89 -30.73
C THR A 172 12.84 27.10 -31.05
N ARG A 173 12.68 25.95 -31.70
CA ARG A 173 13.76 25.27 -32.40
C ARG A 173 13.89 25.93 -33.77
N LYS A 174 14.92 26.76 -33.92
CA LYS A 174 15.42 27.22 -35.23
C LYS A 174 15.83 26.03 -36.10
#